data_AF-A0A971EN27-F1
#
_entry.id   AF-A0A971EN27-F1
#
_cell.length_a   1.000
_cell.length_b   1.000
_cell.length_c   1.000
_cell.angle_alpha   90.00
_cell.angle_beta   90.00
_cell.angle_gamma   90.00
#
_symmetry.space_group_name_H-M   'P 1'
#
loop_
_entity.id
_entity.type
_entity.pdbx_description
1 polymer ?
#
loop_
_entity_poly.entity_id
_entity_poly.type
_entity_poly.pdbx_seq_one_letter_code
_entity_poly.pdbx_strand_id
1 'polypeptide(L)'
;MSSEDCQQFISKIKDYNQIPKDIQPHVLIAYGSGIISGYSDGRFGANDYATRAQAAAFIIRYLDPSERAKVEGVKKEEPKQTREPTVLRWDDPYRPLPIEGDTFIKPDGTQVVLKIGPAGVLGENQNCDLYGGMAYPDGSLVEHGTLGTMAWGHLGETYLVDEYGEGHFWSEWLEIREYYYYKAYEEIKNPKPGQKYGKWFVYVNGKWSWIGPTNQ
;
A
#
# COMPACT_ATOMS: atom_id res chain seq x y z
N MET A 1 -4.39 16.30 -1.27
CA MET A 1 -5.52 16.88 -0.52
C MET A 1 -5.32 18.37 -0.24
N SER A 2 -6.29 19.22 -0.62
CA SER A 2 -6.26 20.67 -0.38
C SER A 2 -6.92 21.06 0.96
N SER A 3 -6.72 22.30 1.41
CA SER A 3 -7.38 22.81 2.63
C SER A 3 -8.91 22.92 2.46
N GLU A 4 -9.41 23.14 1.25
CA GLU A 4 -10.85 23.14 0.98
C GLU A 4 -11.46 21.73 1.15
N ASP A 5 -10.77 20.69 0.72
CA ASP A 5 -11.23 19.29 0.84
C ASP A 5 -11.38 18.84 2.30
N CYS A 6 -10.59 19.44 3.20
CA CYS A 6 -10.57 19.07 4.61
C CYS A 6 -11.56 19.86 5.48
N GLN A 7 -12.31 20.83 4.95
CA GLN A 7 -13.25 21.64 5.75
C GLN A 7 -14.34 20.78 6.42
N GLN A 8 -14.73 19.67 5.81
CA GLN A 8 -15.68 18.71 6.38
C GLN A 8 -15.24 18.16 7.76
N PHE A 9 -13.93 18.11 8.03
CA PHE A 9 -13.38 17.59 9.28
C PHE A 9 -13.43 18.57 10.45
N ILE A 10 -13.76 19.86 10.22
CA ILE A 10 -13.94 20.85 11.30
C ILE A 10 -14.94 20.34 12.33
N SER A 11 -16.05 19.75 11.87
CA SER A 11 -17.10 19.19 12.72
C SER A 11 -16.67 17.95 13.53
N LYS A 12 -15.58 17.28 13.13
CA LYS A 12 -15.09 16.04 13.74
C LYS A 12 -14.06 16.29 14.85
N ILE A 13 -13.46 17.48 14.89
CA ILE A 13 -12.47 17.88 15.91
C ILE A 13 -13.17 18.79 16.94
N LYS A 14 -13.45 18.27 18.14
CA LYS A 14 -14.29 18.98 19.13
C LYS A 14 -13.71 20.29 19.62
N ASP A 15 -12.40 20.36 19.75
CA ASP A 15 -11.64 21.53 20.22
C ASP A 15 -11.07 22.36 19.08
N TYR A 16 -11.55 22.19 17.84
CA TYR A 16 -11.03 22.90 16.66
C TYR A 16 -10.96 24.42 16.85
N ASN A 17 -12.00 25.01 17.45
CA ASN A 17 -12.06 26.45 17.71
C ASN A 17 -11.04 26.94 18.76
N GLN A 18 -10.42 26.04 19.52
CA GLN A 18 -9.36 26.34 20.50
C GLN A 18 -7.96 26.24 19.89
N ILE A 19 -7.86 25.70 18.67
CA ILE A 19 -6.60 25.61 17.93
C ILE A 19 -6.24 27.00 17.39
N PRO A 20 -4.98 27.47 17.52
CA PRO A 20 -4.52 28.70 16.89
C PRO A 20 -4.86 28.77 15.39
N LYS A 21 -5.42 29.89 14.95
CA LYS A 21 -5.99 30.05 13.60
C LYS A 21 -4.99 29.80 12.47
N ASP A 22 -3.72 30.10 12.73
CA ASP A 22 -2.60 29.89 11.82
C ASP A 22 -2.27 28.40 11.60
N ILE A 23 -2.48 27.54 12.61
CA ILE A 23 -2.19 26.10 12.49
C ILE A 23 -3.41 25.25 12.13
N GLN A 24 -4.62 25.78 12.32
CA GLN A 24 -5.89 25.14 11.96
C GLN A 24 -5.91 24.44 10.58
N PRO A 25 -5.49 25.09 9.46
CA PRO A 25 -5.49 24.41 8.16
C PRO A 25 -4.54 23.20 8.11
N HIS A 26 -3.39 23.28 8.79
CA HIS A 26 -2.43 22.18 8.86
C HIS A 26 -2.96 20.99 9.67
N VAL A 27 -3.68 21.27 10.76
CA VAL A 27 -4.36 20.22 11.55
C VAL A 27 -5.43 19.52 10.71
N LEU A 28 -6.23 20.27 9.95
CA LEU A 28 -7.24 19.68 9.06
C LEU A 28 -6.62 18.81 7.97
N ILE A 29 -5.50 19.22 7.38
CA ILE A 29 -4.78 18.43 6.37
C ILE A 29 -4.24 17.15 7.00
N ALA A 30 -3.59 17.22 8.16
CA ALA A 30 -3.03 16.06 8.84
C ALA A 30 -4.12 15.07 9.29
N TYR A 31 -5.26 15.58 9.78
CA TYR A 31 -6.41 14.79 10.20
C TYR A 31 -7.10 14.14 9.00
N GLY A 32 -7.39 14.92 7.97
CA GLY A 32 -7.94 14.42 6.72
C GLY A 32 -7.03 13.41 6.04
N SER A 33 -5.71 13.52 6.20
CA SER A 33 -4.75 12.57 5.63
C SER A 33 -4.61 11.30 6.47
N GLY A 34 -5.30 11.17 7.61
CA GLY A 34 -5.15 10.03 8.51
C GLY A 34 -3.79 9.95 9.21
N ILE A 35 -2.95 10.98 9.10
CA ILE A 35 -1.67 11.04 9.82
C ILE A 35 -1.93 11.17 11.33
N ILE A 36 -2.94 11.98 11.67
CA ILE A 36 -3.46 12.14 13.03
C ILE A 36 -4.93 11.76 13.06
N SER A 37 -5.39 11.25 14.20
CA SER A 37 -6.81 10.91 14.45
C SER A 37 -7.41 11.65 15.64
N GLY A 38 -6.58 12.42 16.37
CA GLY A 38 -6.94 12.97 17.67
C GLY A 38 -7.02 11.91 18.77
N TYR A 39 -7.46 12.35 19.95
CA TYR A 39 -7.73 11.52 21.11
C TYR A 39 -9.08 10.81 21.00
N SER A 40 -9.26 9.76 21.79
CA SER A 40 -10.52 8.99 21.85
C SER A 40 -11.72 9.82 22.33
N ASP A 41 -11.48 10.95 23.02
CA ASP A 41 -12.52 11.88 23.44
C ASP A 41 -12.97 12.84 22.32
N GLY A 42 -12.32 12.81 21.15
CA GLY A 42 -12.62 13.62 19.97
C GLY A 42 -11.87 14.95 19.93
N ARG A 43 -10.90 15.20 20.82
CA ARG A 43 -10.04 16.38 20.77
C ARG A 43 -8.79 16.16 19.92
N PHE A 44 -8.24 17.24 19.38
CA PHE A 44 -6.89 17.29 18.83
C PHE A 44 -5.84 17.54 19.93
N GLY A 45 -6.12 18.43 20.89
CA GLY A 45 -5.21 18.74 21.99
C GLY A 45 -4.01 19.60 21.58
N ALA A 46 -4.23 20.77 20.97
CA ALA A 46 -3.17 21.61 20.40
C ALA A 46 -2.06 22.05 21.38
N ASN A 47 -2.37 22.11 22.68
CA ASN A 47 -1.42 22.50 23.73
C ASN A 47 -0.82 21.29 24.49
N ASP A 48 -1.23 20.07 24.13
CA ASP A 48 -0.76 18.85 24.78
C ASP A 48 0.61 18.44 24.19
N TYR A 49 1.51 17.94 25.04
CA TYR A 49 2.80 17.41 24.57
C TYR A 49 2.62 16.03 23.91
N ALA A 50 3.21 15.85 22.73
CA ALA A 50 3.26 14.54 22.09
C ALA A 50 4.26 13.61 22.81
N THR A 51 3.82 12.40 23.12
CA THR A 51 4.73 11.33 23.58
C THR A 51 5.61 10.84 22.43
N ARG A 52 6.76 10.25 22.76
CA ARG A 52 7.65 9.62 21.77
C ARG A 52 6.92 8.59 20.88
N ALA A 53 6.00 7.83 21.47
CA ALA A 53 5.20 6.84 20.74
C ALA A 53 4.24 7.49 19.73
N GLN A 54 3.58 8.59 20.11
CA GLN A 54 2.72 9.35 19.21
C GLN A 54 3.53 9.99 18.08
N ALA A 55 4.68 10.60 18.39
CA ALA A 55 5.57 11.18 17.38
C ALA A 55 6.04 10.13 16.37
N ALA A 56 6.46 8.95 16.84
CA ALA A 56 6.83 7.83 15.96
C ALA A 56 5.66 7.39 15.07
N ALA A 57 4.45 7.28 15.63
CA ALA A 57 3.26 6.95 14.85
C ALA A 57 2.95 7.99 13.77
N PHE A 58 3.13 9.29 14.05
CA PHE A 58 2.94 10.34 13.04
C PHE A 58 3.94 10.20 11.88
N ILE A 59 5.21 9.91 12.19
CA ILE A 59 6.24 9.70 11.19
C ILE A 59 5.92 8.48 10.32
N ILE A 60 5.55 7.35 10.93
CA ILE A 60 5.19 6.13 10.19
C ILE A 60 4.00 6.39 9.27
N ARG A 61 2.92 7.01 9.75
CA ARG A 61 1.74 7.33 8.93
C ARG A 61 1.98 8.38 7.84
N TYR A 62 2.99 9.21 8.03
CA TYR A 62 3.42 10.17 7.03
C TYR A 62 4.21 9.50 5.92
N LEU A 63 5.14 8.60 6.28
CA LEU A 63 5.99 7.87 5.35
C LEU A 63 5.25 6.75 4.61
N ASP A 64 4.32 6.10 5.30
CA ASP A 64 3.57 4.95 4.81
C ASP A 64 2.06 5.23 4.85
N PRO A 65 1.42 5.45 3.69
CA PRO A 65 -0.02 5.63 3.59
C PRO A 65 -0.86 4.44 4.08
N SER A 66 -0.37 3.19 4.06
CA SER A 66 -1.17 2.05 4.54
C SER A 66 -1.32 2.05 6.07
N GLU A 67 -0.39 2.67 6.78
CA GLU A 67 -0.41 2.80 8.25
C GLU A 67 -1.33 3.93 8.75
N ARG A 68 -1.86 4.76 7.84
CA ARG A 68 -2.72 5.91 8.19
C ARG A 68 -3.93 5.47 9.00
N ALA A 69 -4.26 6.28 10.00
CA ALA A 69 -5.43 6.04 10.84
C ALA A 69 -6.71 6.10 10.01
N LYS A 70 -7.64 5.17 10.27
CA LYS A 70 -8.98 5.16 9.68
C LYS A 70 -9.79 6.31 10.27
N VAL A 71 -9.79 7.45 9.59
CA VAL A 71 -10.56 8.64 9.97
C VAL A 71 -11.85 8.68 9.15
N GLU A 72 -12.99 8.81 9.82
CA GLU A 72 -14.30 8.88 9.16
C GLU A 72 -14.41 10.09 8.23
N GLY A 73 -14.83 9.87 6.98
CA GLY A 73 -15.03 10.93 5.98
C GLY A 73 -13.79 11.23 5.12
N VAL A 74 -12.64 10.60 5.42
CA VAL A 74 -11.49 10.60 4.52
C VAL A 74 -11.81 9.67 3.35
N LYS A 75 -12.01 10.26 2.17
CA LYS A 75 -12.00 9.47 0.94
C LYS A 75 -10.57 8.97 0.76
N LYS A 76 -10.37 7.66 0.57
CA LYS A 76 -9.12 7.17 0.01
C LYS A 76 -8.89 7.97 -1.27
N GLU A 77 -7.78 8.70 -1.37
CA GLU A 77 -7.44 9.35 -2.64
C GLU A 77 -7.32 8.22 -3.68
N GLU A 78 -8.25 8.19 -4.65
CA GLU A 78 -8.09 7.30 -5.80
C GLU A 78 -6.79 7.70 -6.49
N PRO A 79 -5.90 6.74 -6.83
CA PRO A 79 -4.65 7.06 -7.48
C PRO A 79 -4.96 7.78 -8.80
N LYS A 80 -4.67 9.09 -8.86
CA LYS A 80 -4.75 9.82 -10.12
C LYS A 80 -3.72 9.24 -11.07
N GLN A 81 -4.16 8.74 -12.24
CA GLN A 81 -3.25 8.36 -13.32
C GLN A 81 -2.33 9.54 -13.64
N THR A 82 -1.03 9.33 -13.47
CA THR A 82 0.00 10.37 -13.60
C THR A 82 0.46 10.57 -15.05
N ARG A 83 0.16 9.59 -15.91
CA ARG A 83 0.45 9.59 -17.34
C ARG A 83 -0.56 8.70 -18.09
N GLU A 84 -0.61 8.85 -19.41
CA GLU A 84 -1.33 7.91 -20.28
C GLU A 84 -0.70 6.51 -20.21
N PRO A 85 -1.51 5.44 -20.32
CA PRO A 85 -1.00 4.08 -20.43
C PRO A 85 -0.03 3.89 -21.59
N THR A 86 1.02 3.11 -21.38
CA THR A 86 2.07 2.84 -22.36
C THR A 86 2.52 1.38 -22.33
N VAL A 87 3.44 1.03 -23.22
CA VAL A 87 4.09 -0.28 -23.23
C VAL A 87 5.30 -0.25 -22.29
N LEU A 88 5.36 -1.20 -21.36
CA LEU A 88 6.47 -1.43 -20.46
C LEU A 88 7.16 -2.72 -20.86
N ARG A 89 8.47 -2.68 -21.10
CA ARG A 89 9.24 -3.89 -21.39
C ARG A 89 10.03 -4.31 -20.15
N TRP A 90 10.00 -5.59 -19.79
CA TRP A 90 10.77 -6.09 -18.65
C TRP A 90 12.29 -5.86 -18.81
N ASP A 91 12.79 -5.87 -20.06
CA ASP A 91 14.20 -5.64 -20.38
C ASP A 91 14.62 -4.15 -20.42
N ASP A 92 13.67 -3.22 -20.22
CA ASP A 92 13.97 -1.80 -20.08
C ASP A 92 14.15 -1.43 -18.60
N PRO A 93 15.40 -1.17 -18.14
CA PRO A 93 15.65 -0.81 -16.76
C PRO A 93 15.18 0.61 -16.40
N TYR A 94 14.93 1.47 -17.39
CA TYR A 94 14.51 2.86 -17.19
C TYR A 94 13.03 3.09 -17.53
N ARG A 95 12.26 2.00 -17.66
CA ARG A 95 10.80 2.07 -17.85
C ARG A 95 10.15 2.91 -16.74
N PRO A 96 9.09 3.67 -17.05
CA PRO A 96 8.38 4.44 -16.04
C PRO A 96 7.70 3.52 -15.03
N LEU A 97 7.37 4.06 -13.85
CA LEU A 97 6.58 3.34 -12.85
C LEU A 97 5.28 2.80 -13.48
N PRO A 98 4.92 1.55 -13.19
CA PRO A 98 3.75 0.90 -13.75
C PRO A 98 2.46 1.55 -13.22
N ILE A 99 1.49 1.73 -14.11
CA ILE A 99 0.13 2.17 -13.78
C ILE A 99 -0.89 1.22 -14.38
N GLU A 100 -2.13 1.27 -13.86
CA GLU A 100 -3.24 0.53 -14.47
C GLU A 100 -3.44 0.95 -15.93
N GLY A 101 -3.61 -0.05 -16.80
CA GLY A 101 -3.79 0.11 -18.24
C GLY A 101 -2.50 -0.06 -19.06
N ASP A 102 -1.33 0.00 -18.45
CA ASP A 102 -0.07 -0.26 -19.16
C ASP A 102 -0.04 -1.66 -19.77
N THR A 103 0.62 -1.82 -20.92
CA THR A 103 0.90 -3.15 -21.49
C THR A 103 2.29 -3.58 -21.10
N PHE A 104 2.39 -4.54 -20.18
CA PHE A 104 3.63 -5.12 -19.72
C PHE A 104 4.07 -6.29 -20.61
N ILE A 105 5.28 -6.22 -21.15
CA ILE A 105 5.92 -7.28 -21.95
C ILE A 105 6.90 -8.04 -21.06
N LYS A 106 6.56 -9.30 -20.79
CA LYS A 106 7.33 -10.24 -19.98
C LYS A 106 8.59 -10.74 -20.73
N PRO A 107 9.56 -11.37 -20.02
CA PRO A 107 10.75 -11.95 -20.65
C PRO A 107 10.46 -12.98 -21.76
N ASP A 108 9.36 -13.73 -21.64
CA ASP A 108 8.91 -14.72 -22.61
C ASP A 108 8.18 -14.10 -23.83
N GLY A 109 8.05 -12.76 -23.86
CA GLY A 109 7.32 -12.01 -24.88
C GLY A 109 5.82 -11.92 -24.65
N THR A 110 5.28 -12.54 -23.59
CA THR A 110 3.87 -12.44 -23.24
C THR A 110 3.51 -11.00 -22.88
N GLN A 111 2.42 -10.49 -23.46
CA GLN A 111 1.91 -9.15 -23.19
C GLN A 111 0.72 -9.20 -22.24
N VAL A 112 0.74 -8.37 -21.21
CA VAL A 112 -0.32 -8.30 -20.20
C VAL A 112 -0.71 -6.84 -19.98
N VAL A 113 -2.00 -6.53 -20.16
CA VAL A 113 -2.54 -5.24 -19.74
C VAL A 113 -2.69 -5.24 -18.22
N LEU A 114 -1.96 -4.36 -17.54
CA LEU A 114 -1.93 -4.26 -16.09
C LEU A 114 -3.28 -3.79 -15.56
N LYS A 115 -3.74 -4.45 -14.50
CA LYS A 115 -4.98 -4.16 -13.79
C LYS A 115 -4.73 -4.17 -12.30
N ILE A 116 -5.53 -3.38 -11.58
CA ILE A 116 -5.57 -3.48 -10.13
C ILE A 116 -6.43 -4.69 -9.75
N GLY A 117 -5.84 -5.61 -9.00
CA GLY A 117 -6.55 -6.79 -8.51
C GLY A 117 -7.46 -6.47 -7.32
N PRO A 118 -8.19 -7.48 -6.83
CA PRO A 118 -9.19 -7.27 -5.80
C PRO A 118 -8.61 -6.92 -4.41
N ALA A 119 -7.32 -7.21 -4.15
CA ALA A 119 -6.61 -6.71 -2.97
C ALA A 119 -6.19 -5.23 -3.11
N GLY A 120 -6.41 -4.62 -4.28
CA GLY A 120 -6.02 -3.24 -4.54
C GLY A 120 -4.58 -3.09 -5.04
N VAL A 121 -3.92 -4.19 -5.41
CA VAL A 121 -2.53 -4.20 -5.88
C VAL A 121 -2.47 -4.31 -7.40
N LEU A 122 -1.65 -3.48 -8.04
CA LEU A 122 -1.43 -3.49 -9.49
C LEU A 122 -0.66 -4.76 -9.88
N GLY A 123 -1.11 -5.50 -10.89
CA GLY A 123 -0.42 -6.72 -11.32
C GLY A 123 -0.74 -7.97 -10.48
N GLU A 124 -1.58 -7.84 -9.45
CA GLU A 124 -2.03 -8.95 -8.61
C GLU A 124 -2.65 -10.07 -9.46
N ASN A 125 -2.15 -11.29 -9.27
CA ASN A 125 -2.54 -12.48 -10.02
C ASN A 125 -2.29 -12.41 -11.55
N GLN A 126 -1.46 -11.48 -12.01
CA GLN A 126 -1.11 -11.35 -13.42
C GLN A 126 0.24 -12.00 -13.77
N ASN A 127 0.96 -12.59 -12.79
CA ASN A 127 2.29 -13.19 -12.96
C ASN A 127 3.28 -12.20 -13.60
N CYS A 128 3.22 -10.94 -13.19
CA CYS A 128 4.08 -9.89 -13.70
C CYS A 128 5.09 -9.49 -12.63
N ASP A 129 6.35 -9.48 -13.02
CA ASP A 129 7.45 -8.88 -12.27
C ASP A 129 7.54 -7.41 -12.71
N LEU A 130 6.85 -6.52 -11.99
CA LEU A 130 6.73 -5.12 -12.40
C LEU A 130 8.01 -4.32 -12.14
N TYR A 131 8.73 -4.63 -11.07
CA TYR A 131 9.86 -3.85 -10.57
C TYR A 131 11.22 -4.47 -10.83
N GLY A 132 11.32 -5.80 -10.93
CA GLY A 132 12.57 -6.53 -11.19
C GLY A 132 13.24 -6.07 -12.48
N GLY A 133 14.55 -5.85 -12.40
CA GLY A 133 15.36 -5.31 -13.49
C GLY A 133 15.23 -3.80 -13.70
N MET A 134 14.40 -3.06 -12.95
CA MET A 134 14.46 -1.59 -12.96
C MET A 134 15.74 -1.07 -12.32
N ALA A 135 16.28 0.04 -12.83
CA ALA A 135 17.50 0.64 -12.31
C ALA A 135 17.23 1.58 -11.13
N TYR A 136 18.06 1.45 -10.09
CA TYR A 136 18.25 2.47 -9.06
C TYR A 136 19.04 3.66 -9.63
N PRO A 137 19.07 4.82 -8.92
CA PRO A 137 19.83 5.99 -9.35
C PRO A 137 21.35 5.74 -9.51
N ASP A 138 21.90 4.76 -8.81
CA ASP A 138 23.31 4.37 -8.91
C ASP A 138 23.58 3.38 -10.07
N GLY A 139 22.55 2.98 -10.80
CA GLY A 139 22.62 2.03 -11.92
C GLY A 139 22.56 0.56 -11.52
N SER A 140 22.50 0.23 -10.22
CA SER A 140 22.18 -1.12 -9.78
C SER A 140 20.74 -1.50 -10.18
N LEU A 141 20.46 -2.80 -10.34
CA LEU A 141 19.14 -3.27 -10.74
C LEU A 141 18.38 -3.84 -9.55
N VAL A 142 17.05 -3.72 -9.57
CA VAL A 142 16.16 -4.38 -8.62
C VAL A 142 16.21 -5.88 -8.84
N GLU A 143 16.49 -6.61 -7.77
CA GLU A 143 16.54 -8.07 -7.75
C GLU A 143 15.77 -8.58 -6.52
N HIS A 144 15.41 -9.87 -6.52
CA HIS A 144 14.77 -10.49 -5.36
C HIS A 144 15.61 -10.25 -4.09
N GLY A 145 14.99 -9.69 -3.05
CA GLY A 145 15.62 -9.38 -1.78
C GLY A 145 16.22 -7.97 -1.66
N THR A 146 16.22 -7.17 -2.72
CA THR A 146 16.68 -5.76 -2.63
C THR A 146 15.64 -4.88 -1.94
N LEU A 147 16.08 -3.71 -1.47
CA LEU A 147 15.21 -2.77 -0.76
C LEU A 147 14.64 -1.71 -1.71
N GLY A 148 13.37 -1.41 -1.59
CA GLY A 148 12.71 -0.34 -2.34
C GLY A 148 13.15 1.06 -1.90
N THR A 149 12.75 2.04 -2.70
CA THR A 149 13.11 3.45 -2.49
C THR A 149 11.87 4.31 -2.28
N MET A 150 12.06 5.53 -1.76
CA MET A 150 10.97 6.52 -1.69
C MET A 150 10.41 6.88 -3.07
N ALA A 151 11.21 6.83 -4.13
CA ALA A 151 10.76 7.20 -5.47
C ALA A 151 9.69 6.25 -6.02
N TRP A 152 9.63 5.02 -5.49
CA TRP A 152 8.64 4.01 -5.84
C TRP A 152 7.56 3.84 -4.77
N GLY A 153 7.61 4.60 -3.67
CA GLY A 153 6.67 4.47 -2.56
C GLY A 153 6.95 3.31 -1.61
N HIS A 154 8.09 2.63 -1.74
CA HIS A 154 8.43 1.38 -1.03
C HIS A 154 9.74 1.49 -0.25
N LEU A 155 9.95 2.61 0.46
CA LEU A 155 11.24 2.87 1.12
C LEU A 155 11.59 1.78 2.14
N GLY A 156 12.70 1.08 1.90
CA GLY A 156 13.21 0.08 2.83
C GLY A 156 12.40 -1.22 2.85
N GLU A 157 11.41 -1.37 1.96
CA GLU A 157 10.66 -2.61 1.83
C GLU A 157 11.42 -3.62 0.98
N THR A 158 11.40 -4.88 1.39
CA THR A 158 12.02 -5.95 0.60
C THR A 158 11.19 -6.22 -0.64
N TYR A 159 11.85 -6.24 -1.79
CA TYR A 159 11.27 -6.69 -3.05
C TYR A 159 11.28 -8.21 -3.14
N LEU A 160 10.13 -8.84 -3.43
CA LEU A 160 10.02 -10.30 -3.46
C LEU A 160 9.27 -10.76 -4.73
N VAL A 161 9.80 -11.83 -5.33
CA VAL A 161 9.22 -12.51 -6.49
C VAL A 161 8.82 -13.93 -6.10
N ASP A 162 7.60 -14.34 -6.46
CA ASP A 162 7.08 -15.67 -6.21
C ASP A 162 7.48 -16.70 -7.28
N GLU A 163 7.10 -17.97 -7.08
CA GLU A 163 7.41 -19.07 -8.02
C GLU A 163 6.72 -18.93 -9.39
N TYR A 164 5.71 -18.07 -9.51
CA TYR A 164 4.95 -17.84 -10.74
C TYR A 164 5.49 -16.64 -11.54
N GLY A 165 6.55 -15.99 -11.05
CA GLY A 165 7.13 -14.78 -11.65
C GLY A 165 6.33 -13.52 -11.36
N GLU A 166 5.51 -13.52 -10.32
CA GLU A 166 4.83 -12.32 -9.82
C GLU A 166 5.71 -11.64 -8.78
N GLY A 167 5.95 -10.34 -8.93
CA GLY A 167 6.92 -9.64 -8.10
C GLY A 167 6.40 -8.30 -7.60
N HIS A 168 6.37 -8.16 -6.28
CA HIS A 168 5.82 -7.02 -5.54
C HIS A 168 6.72 -6.66 -4.35
N PHE A 169 6.57 -5.45 -3.81
CA PHE A 169 7.18 -5.09 -2.53
C PHE A 169 6.42 -5.70 -1.35
N TRP A 170 7.05 -5.70 -0.18
CA TRP A 170 6.51 -6.38 1.00
C TRP A 170 5.12 -5.87 1.41
N SER A 171 4.87 -4.55 1.39
CA SER A 171 3.55 -4.00 1.71
C SER A 171 2.45 -4.51 0.76
N GLU A 172 2.72 -4.54 -0.54
CA GLU A 172 1.80 -5.08 -1.55
C GLU A 172 1.52 -6.57 -1.32
N TRP A 173 2.55 -7.36 -0.98
CA TRP A 173 2.37 -8.76 -0.57
C TRP A 173 1.52 -8.91 0.70
N LEU A 174 1.62 -7.97 1.65
CA LEU A 174 0.77 -7.95 2.86
C LEU A 174 -0.70 -7.69 2.52
N GLU A 175 -0.98 -6.75 1.62
CA GLU A 175 -2.34 -6.44 1.16
C GLU A 175 -2.96 -7.66 0.45
N ILE A 176 -2.22 -8.28 -0.47
CA ILE A 176 -2.62 -9.54 -1.14
C ILE A 176 -2.89 -10.64 -0.11
N ARG A 177 -1.96 -10.83 0.83
CA ARG A 177 -2.08 -11.84 1.88
C ARG A 177 -3.33 -11.62 2.73
N GLU A 178 -3.55 -10.40 3.21
CA GLU A 178 -4.69 -10.08 4.06
C GLU A 178 -6.01 -10.30 3.33
N TYR A 179 -6.12 -9.81 2.09
CA TYR A 179 -7.31 -9.99 1.26
C TYR A 179 -7.68 -11.47 1.10
N TYR A 180 -6.74 -12.29 0.62
CA TYR A 180 -7.01 -13.70 0.38
C TYR A 180 -7.17 -14.52 1.66
N TYR A 181 -6.55 -14.11 2.77
CA TYR A 181 -6.76 -14.76 4.07
C TYR A 181 -8.23 -14.68 4.49
N TYR A 182 -8.83 -13.48 4.47
CA TYR A 182 -10.22 -13.30 4.85
C TYR A 182 -11.17 -13.95 3.84
N LYS A 183 -10.89 -13.82 2.53
CA LYS A 183 -11.68 -14.46 1.48
C LYS A 183 -11.72 -15.99 1.61
N ALA A 184 -10.63 -16.62 2.00
CA ALA A 184 -10.60 -18.07 2.22
C ALA A 184 -11.59 -18.51 3.30
N TYR A 185 -11.77 -17.73 4.37
CA TYR A 185 -12.74 -18.00 5.43
C TYR A 185 -14.19 -17.70 5.01
N GLU A 186 -14.40 -16.66 4.20
CA GLU A 186 -15.72 -16.32 3.67
C GLU A 186 -16.26 -17.41 2.74
N GLU A 187 -15.41 -17.89 1.83
CA GLU A 187 -15.80 -18.78 0.74
C GLU A 187 -15.79 -20.25 1.14
N ILE A 188 -14.92 -20.65 2.08
CA ILE A 188 -14.72 -22.06 2.44
C ILE A 188 -14.97 -22.25 3.95
N LYS A 189 -16.18 -22.70 4.30
CA LYS A 189 -16.60 -22.92 5.69
C LYS A 189 -15.99 -24.17 6.36
N ASN A 190 -15.74 -25.23 5.59
CA ASN A 190 -15.23 -26.52 6.08
C ASN A 190 -14.01 -26.99 5.27
N PRO A 191 -12.89 -26.27 5.34
CA PRO A 191 -11.68 -26.61 4.59
C PRO A 191 -11.05 -27.91 5.11
N LYS A 192 -10.44 -28.68 4.21
CA LYS A 192 -9.72 -29.92 4.54
C LYS A 192 -8.23 -29.64 4.71
N PRO A 193 -7.50 -30.39 5.57
CA PRO A 193 -6.05 -30.31 5.62
C PRO A 193 -5.42 -30.49 4.24
N GLY A 194 -4.51 -29.59 3.87
CA GLY A 194 -3.86 -29.55 2.55
C GLY A 194 -4.67 -28.86 1.45
N GLN A 195 -5.91 -28.43 1.71
CA GLN A 195 -6.69 -27.69 0.72
C GLN A 195 -6.04 -26.34 0.43
N LYS A 196 -5.87 -26.00 -0.85
CA LYS A 196 -5.34 -24.69 -1.28
C LYS A 196 -6.45 -23.66 -1.48
N TYR A 197 -6.09 -22.40 -1.33
CA TYR A 197 -6.92 -21.25 -1.72
C TYR A 197 -6.05 -20.22 -2.44
N GLY A 198 -6.43 -19.86 -3.67
CA GLY A 198 -5.56 -19.11 -4.56
C GLY A 198 -4.18 -19.77 -4.73
N LYS A 199 -3.17 -18.95 -5.01
CA LYS A 199 -1.78 -19.39 -5.13
C LYS A 199 -1.09 -19.56 -3.76
N TRP A 200 -1.43 -18.71 -2.81
CA TRP A 200 -0.58 -18.45 -1.66
C TRP A 200 -1.16 -18.91 -0.32
N PHE A 201 -2.29 -19.63 -0.29
CA PHE A 201 -2.83 -20.20 0.94
C PHE A 201 -3.02 -21.70 0.90
N VAL A 202 -2.72 -22.35 2.01
CA VAL A 202 -3.04 -23.76 2.29
C VAL A 202 -3.64 -23.91 3.67
N TYR A 203 -4.67 -24.74 3.81
CA TYR A 203 -5.30 -25.02 5.08
C TYR A 203 -4.55 -26.12 5.82
N VAL A 204 -3.87 -25.77 6.92
CA VAL A 204 -3.08 -26.69 7.74
C VAL A 204 -3.20 -26.31 9.22
N ASN A 205 -3.13 -27.30 10.11
CA ASN A 205 -3.22 -27.08 11.57
C ASN A 205 -4.45 -26.25 12.00
N GLY A 206 -5.60 -26.44 11.33
CA GLY A 206 -6.85 -25.77 11.66
C GLY A 206 -6.97 -24.31 11.17
N LYS A 207 -6.03 -23.81 10.37
CA LYS A 207 -6.05 -22.44 9.86
C LYS A 207 -5.56 -22.32 8.42
N TRP A 208 -6.01 -21.29 7.72
CA TRP A 208 -5.38 -20.87 6.47
C TRP A 208 -3.99 -20.33 6.77
N SER A 209 -2.97 -20.89 6.13
CA SER A 209 -1.56 -20.52 6.32
C SER A 209 -1.00 -20.01 5.01
N TRP A 210 -0.27 -18.90 5.09
CA TRP A 210 0.42 -18.29 3.96
C TRP A 210 1.60 -19.16 3.50
N ILE A 211 1.69 -19.41 2.21
CA ILE A 211 2.79 -20.12 1.53
C ILE A 211 3.38 -19.31 0.37
N GLY A 212 2.99 -18.03 0.25
CA GLY A 212 3.59 -17.11 -0.71
C GLY A 212 4.90 -16.50 -0.20
N PRO A 213 5.38 -15.41 -0.85
CA PRO A 213 6.63 -14.77 -0.47
C PRO A 213 6.69 -14.32 0.98
N THR A 214 7.86 -14.45 1.60
CA THR A 214 8.11 -14.06 3.00
C THR A 214 9.42 -13.30 3.12
N ASN A 215 9.44 -12.26 3.95
CA ASN A 215 10.69 -11.61 4.34
C ASN A 215 11.49 -12.55 5.27
N GLN A 216 12.79 -12.74 4.98
CA GLN A 216 13.69 -13.57 5.80
C GLN A 216 14.41 -12.73 6.84
#